data_AF-A0A7W7XBK2-F1
#
_entry.id   AF-A0A7W7XBK2-F1
#
_cell.length_a   1.000
_cell.length_b   1.000
_cell.length_c   1.000
_cell.angle_alpha   90.00
_cell.angle_beta   90.00
_cell.angle_gamma   90.00
#
_symmetry.space_group_name_H-M   'P 1'
#
loop_
_entity.id
_entity.type
_entity.pdbx_description
1 polymer ?
#
loop_
_entity_poly.entity_id
_entity_poly.type
_entity_poly.pdbx_seq_one_letter_code
_entity_poly.pdbx_strand_id
1 'polypeptide(L)' 'MTESEEGAQAIRLVAERLIKAHPHVDVGLIQGSVRTAYEELKYARVRTYLPVLMERRARDLLPSAGQGELET' A
#
# COMPACT_ATOMS: atom_id res chain seq x y z
N MET A 1 0.64 20.01 -12.17
CA MET A 1 0.11 18.91 -11.35
C MET A 1 0.58 19.13 -9.93
N THR A 2 -0.33 19.12 -8.96
CA THR A 2 0.00 19.38 -7.55
C THR A 2 0.49 18.11 -6.87
N GLU A 3 1.30 18.22 -5.80
CA GLU A 3 1.78 17.06 -5.01
C GLU A 3 0.63 16.14 -4.53
N SER A 4 -0.58 16.71 -4.38
CA SER A 4 -1.79 15.98 -4.02
C SER A 4 -2.30 15.07 -5.14
N GLU A 5 -2.15 15.46 -6.41
CA GLU A 5 -2.57 14.66 -7.57
C GLU A 5 -1.64 13.47 -7.81
N GLU A 6 -0.32 13.66 -7.67
CA GLU A 6 0.67 12.58 -7.77
C GLU A 6 0.48 11.54 -6.67
N GLY A 7 0.22 11.98 -5.44
CA GLY A 7 -0.09 11.08 -4.32
C GLY A 7 -1.37 10.29 -4.55
N ALA A 8 -2.45 10.96 -4.98
CA ALA A 8 -3.71 10.29 -5.30
C ALA A 8 -3.57 9.28 -6.45
N GLN A 9 -2.70 9.56 -7.43
CA GLN A 9 -2.42 8.63 -8.52
C GLN A 9 -1.60 7.41 -8.03
N ALA A 10 -0.60 7.62 -7.18
CA ALA A 10 0.18 6.55 -6.58
C ALA A 10 -0.69 5.62 -5.72
N ILE A 11 -1.57 6.18 -4.89
CA ILE A 11 -2.52 5.42 -4.07
C ILE A 11 -3.43 4.55 -4.95
N ARG A 12 -4.05 5.13 -5.99
CA ARG A 12 -4.92 4.39 -6.90
C ARG A 12 -4.20 3.25 -7.61
N LEU A 13 -3.02 3.54 -8.18
CA LEU A 13 -2.22 2.56 -8.92
C LEU A 13 -1.82 1.36 -8.04
N VAL A 14 -1.39 1.62 -6.80
CA VAL A 14 -0.99 0.56 -5.88
C VAL A 14 -2.21 -0.24 -5.40
N ALA A 15 -3.32 0.43 -5.07
CA ALA A 15 -4.54 -0.23 -4.63
C ALA A 15 -5.10 -1.19 -5.70
N GLU A 16 -5.18 -0.76 -6.97
CA GLU A 16 -5.66 -1.59 -8.07
C GLU A 16 -4.80 -2.85 -8.25
N ARG A 17 -3.48 -2.71 -8.16
CA ARG A 17 -2.54 -3.85 -8.24
C ARG A 17 -2.75 -4.85 -7.12
N LEU A 18 -2.90 -4.37 -5.89
CA LEU A 18 -3.10 -5.24 -4.73
C LEU A 18 -4.47 -5.92 -4.74
N ILE A 19 -5.53 -5.22 -5.15
CA ILE A 19 -6.86 -5.84 -5.33
C ILE A 19 -6.79 -6.98 -6.35
N LYS A 20 -6.07 -6.78 -7.46
CA LYS A 20 -5.88 -7.82 -8.47
C LYS A 20 -5.02 -8.99 -7.98
N ALA A 21 -4.01 -8.73 -7.15
CA ALA A 21 -3.11 -9.75 -6.61
C ALA A 21 -3.72 -10.53 -5.43
N HIS A 22 -4.63 -9.91 -4.68
CA HIS A 22 -5.23 -10.46 -3.47
C HIS A 22 -6.77 -10.43 -3.54
N PRO A 23 -7.40 -11.20 -4.45
CA PRO A 23 -8.86 -11.18 -4.62
C PRO A 23 -9.65 -11.68 -3.40
N HIS A 24 -8.98 -12.34 -2.44
CA HIS A 24 -9.56 -12.88 -1.21
C HIS A 24 -9.43 -11.93 -0.01
N VAL A 25 -8.67 -10.84 -0.15
CA VAL A 25 -8.47 -9.85 0.93
C VAL A 25 -9.52 -8.76 0.79
N ASP A 26 -10.06 -8.30 1.92
CA ASP A 26 -11.04 -7.22 1.94
C ASP A 26 -10.49 -5.94 1.26
N VAL A 27 -11.29 -5.36 0.37
CA VAL A 27 -10.90 -4.17 -0.40
C VAL A 27 -10.68 -2.97 0.52
N GLY A 28 -11.49 -2.83 1.58
CA GLY A 28 -11.32 -1.78 2.59
C GLY A 28 -10.01 -1.90 3.34
N LEU A 29 -9.59 -3.13 3.67
CA LEU A 29 -8.29 -3.42 4.27
C LEU A 29 -7.14 -3.06 3.31
N ILE A 30 -7.22 -3.44 2.03
CA ILE A 30 -6.21 -3.07 1.02
C ILE A 30 -6.10 -1.54 0.91
N GLN A 31 -7.23 -0.85 0.75
CA GLN A 31 -7.23 0.62 0.64
C GLN A 31 -6.69 1.29 1.90
N GLY A 32 -7.01 0.75 3.08
CA GLY A 32 -6.47 1.19 4.37
C GLY A 32 -4.95 1.05 4.41
N SER A 33 -4.41 -0.14 4.10
CA SER A 33 -2.97 -0.41 4.10
C SER A 33 -2.21 0.45 3.10
N VAL A 34 -2.74 0.65 1.89
CA VAL A 34 -2.11 1.53 0.88
C VAL A 34 -2.09 2.98 1.33
N ARG A 35 -3.18 3.48 1.94
CA ARG A 35 -3.23 4.83 2.48
C ARG A 35 -2.23 5.00 3.63
N THR A 36 -2.16 4.06 4.55
CA THR A 36 -1.16 4.07 5.63
C THR A 36 0.26 4.09 5.06
N ALA A 37 0.57 3.25 4.08
CA ALA A 37 1.87 3.22 3.42
C ALA A 37 2.20 4.54 2.71
N TYR A 38 1.23 5.20 2.08
CA TYR A 38 1.41 6.54 1.51
C TYR A 38 1.74 7.57 2.59
N GLU A 39 0.98 7.60 3.69
CA GLU A 39 1.18 8.58 4.77
C GLU A 39 2.56 8.46 5.42
N GLU A 40 3.08 7.23 5.56
CA GLU A 40 4.42 6.96 6.07
C GLU A 40 5.53 7.44 5.10
N LEU A 41 5.25 7.43 3.79
CA LEU A 41 6.24 7.64 2.74
C LEU A 41 6.09 8.98 1.98
N LYS A 42 5.03 9.77 2.24
CA LYS A 42 4.71 11.00 1.49
C LYS A 42 5.81 12.07 1.56
N TYR A 43 6.65 12.01 2.59
CA TYR A 43 7.80 12.90 2.80
C TYR A 43 9.12 12.33 2.25
N ALA A 44 9.08 11.20 1.53
CA ALA A 44 10.27 10.64 0.90
C ALA A 44 10.86 11.61 -0.13
N ARG A 45 12.18 11.82 -0.04
CA ARG A 45 12.92 12.77 -0.89
C ARG A 45 12.93 12.38 -2.37
N VAL A 46 12.78 11.08 -2.67
CA VAL A 46 12.76 10.55 -4.04
C VAL A 46 11.44 9.85 -4.29
N ARG A 47 10.51 10.56 -4.92
CA ARG A 47 9.13 10.10 -5.14
C ARG A 47 8.95 9.16 -6.32
N THR A 48 9.93 9.06 -7.22
CA THR A 48 9.90 8.13 -8.36
C THR A 48 9.69 6.68 -7.92
N TYR A 49 10.22 6.29 -6.75
CA TYR A 49 10.07 4.94 -6.20
C TYR A 49 8.91 4.81 -5.21
N LEU A 50 8.16 5.89 -4.97
CA LEU A 50 7.09 5.92 -3.99
C LEU A 50 6.06 4.79 -4.22
N PRO A 51 5.58 4.51 -5.45
CA PRO A 51 4.63 3.43 -5.66
C PRO A 51 5.17 2.05 -5.27
N VAL A 52 6.46 1.78 -5.56
CA VAL A 52 7.09 0.48 -5.25
C VAL A 52 7.27 0.29 -3.75
N LEU A 53 7.71 1.34 -3.05
CA LEU A 53 7.87 1.32 -1.60
C LEU A 53 6.52 1.21 -0.89
N MET A 54 5.51 1.94 -1.38
CA MET A 54 4.14 1.86 -0.89
C MET A 54 3.56 0.46 -1.06
N GLU A 55 3.74 -0.14 -2.23
CA GLU A 55 3.23 -1.48 -2.51
C GLU A 55 3.85 -2.53 -1.58
N ARG A 56 5.17 -2.46 -1.37
CA ARG A 56 5.87 -3.34 -0.42
C ARG A 56 5.33 -3.16 1.00
N ARG A 57 5.26 -1.92 1.47
CA ARG A 57 4.79 -1.61 2.83
C ARG A 57 3.32 -2.01 3.03
N ALA A 58 2.48 -1.79 2.03
CA ALA A 58 1.09 -2.21 2.07
C ALA A 58 0.96 -3.73 2.16
N ARG A 59 1.79 -4.51 1.46
CA ARG A 59 1.82 -5.97 1.61
C ARG A 59 2.25 -6.42 3.01
N ASP A 60 3.23 -5.75 3.62
CA ASP A 60 3.66 -6.03 5.00
C ASP A 60 2.54 -5.73 6.02
N LEU A 61 1.64 -4.80 5.70
CA LEU A 61 0.47 -4.46 6.52
C LEU A 61 -0.74 -5.36 6.27
N LEU A 62 -0.77 -6.12 5.17
CA LEU A 62 -1.82 -7.09 4.92
C LEU A 62 -1.56 -8.35 5.76
N PRO A 63 -2.60 -8.98 6.30
CA PRO A 63 -2.45 -10.26 6.98
C PRO A 63 -1.88 -11.27 5.98
N SER A 64 -0.70 -11.80 6.28
CA SER A 64 -0.15 -12.92 5.53
C SER A 64 -1.16 -14.07 5.62
N ALA A 65 -1.47 -14.71 4.50
CA ALA A 65 -2.39 -15.85 4.44
C ALA A 65 -1.92 -17.07 5.27
N GLY A 66 -0.85 -16.94 6.05
CA GLY A 66 -0.32 -17.92 6.99
C GLY A 66 0.48 -17.30 8.15
N GLN A 67 0.04 -16.18 8.73
CA GLN A 67 0.56 -15.73 10.03
C GLN A 67 -0.58 -15.54 11.03
N GLY A 68 -1.31 -16.63 11.26
CA GLY A 68 -1.58 -17.03 12.64
C GLY A 68 -0.40 -17.89 13.08
N GLU A 69 0.03 -17.74 14.34
CA GLU A 69 1.11 -18.52 14.97
C GLU A 69 2.54 -18.10 14.59
N LEU A 70 3.13 -17.20 15.37
CA LEU A 70 4.29 -17.48 16.24
C LEU A 70 4.85 -16.17 16.81
N GLU A 71 5.25 -16.24 18.08
CA GLU A 71 5.94 -15.26 18.95
C GLU A 71 5.03 -14.37 19.83
N THR A 72 5.09 -14.40 21.17
CA THR A 72 5.62 -15.33 22.21
C THR A 72 4.90 -14.97 23.50
#